data_AF-A0A2C9LVL4-F1
#
_entry.id   AF-A0A2C9LVL4-F1
#
_cell.length_a   1.000
_cell.length_b   1.000
_cell.length_c   1.000
_cell.angle_alpha   90.00
_cell.angle_beta   90.00
_cell.angle_gamma   90.00
#
_symmetry.space_group_name_H-M   'P 1'
#
loop_
_entity.id
_entity.type
_entity.pdbx_description
1 polymer ?
#
loop_
_entity_poly.entity_id
_entity_poly.type
_entity_poly.pdbx_seq_one_letter_code
_entity_poly.pdbx_strand_id
1 'polypeptide(L)'
;MDLARTFSTQVGKGWKPRRTIIFALWDASKYGHIGAYEWVQEYEKQLSAGGVAYINIDSAIRGNYSFYAESNPLLYDVIYKAAMSINSTEPGHTNQSVYEVWKQRTARSSFSTTEPWYNNCLTSSE
;
A
#
# COMPACT_ATOMS: atom_id res chain seq x y z
N MET A 1 -8.82 8.41 7.57
CA MET A 1 -9.35 8.30 8.94
C MET A 1 -9.99 6.93 9.22
N ASP A 2 -10.73 6.35 8.28
CA ASP A 2 -11.47 5.08 8.53
C ASP A 2 -10.59 3.88 8.87
N LEU A 3 -9.37 3.80 8.32
CA LEU A 3 -8.43 2.73 8.64
C LEU A 3 -8.13 2.69 10.14
N ALA A 4 -7.69 3.80 10.73
CA ALA A 4 -7.40 3.89 12.16
C ALA A 4 -8.64 3.57 13.02
N ARG A 5 -9.83 3.99 12.58
CA ARG A 5 -11.10 3.68 13.24
C ARG A 5 -11.41 2.18 13.23
N THR A 6 -11.21 1.50 12.10
CA THR A 6 -11.42 0.04 11.98
C THR A 6 -10.47 -0.73 12.87
N PHE A 7 -9.18 -0.37 12.88
CA PHE A 7 -8.20 -0.98 13.80
C PHE A 7 -8.54 -0.74 15.27
N SER A 8 -8.91 0.49 15.63
CA SER A 8 -9.35 0.84 16.99
C SER A 8 -10.57 0.00 17.43
N THR A 9 -11.56 -0.15 16.53
CA THR A 9 -12.74 -0.99 16.79
C THR A 9 -12.35 -2.45 17.00
N GLN A 10 -11.42 -2.97 16.19
CA GLN A 10 -10.97 -4.36 16.28
C GLN A 10 -10.17 -4.61 17.57
N VAL A 11 -9.36 -3.64 18.00
CA VAL A 11 -8.68 -3.66 19.30
C VAL A 11 -9.69 -3.62 20.46
N GLY A 12 -10.74 -2.80 20.36
CA GLY A 12 -11.84 -2.77 21.33
C GLY A 12 -12.59 -4.10 21.44
N LYS A 13 -12.54 -4.95 20.40
CA LYS A 13 -13.09 -6.32 20.39
C LYS A 13 -12.11 -7.39 20.89
N GLY A 14 -10.94 -7.00 21.39
CA GLY A 14 -9.94 -7.91 21.98
C GLY A 14 -8.91 -8.45 21.00
N TRP A 15 -8.96 -8.08 19.72
CA TRP A 15 -7.88 -8.41 18.79
C TRP A 15 -6.64 -7.57 19.09
N LYS A 16 -5.47 -8.20 19.14
CA LYS A 16 -4.20 -7.51 19.39
C LYS A 16 -3.23 -7.78 18.24
N PRO A 17 -2.71 -6.75 17.56
CA PRO A 17 -1.70 -6.96 16.54
C PRO A 17 -0.42 -7.52 17.18
N ARG A 18 0.24 -8.45 16.48
CA ARG A 18 1.50 -9.05 16.96
C ARG A 18 2.63 -8.02 17.07
N ARG A 19 2.62 -7.00 16.21
CA ARG A 19 3.58 -5.88 16.19
C ARG A 19 2.84 -4.56 16.37
N THR A 20 3.55 -3.55 16.86
CA THR A 20 3.02 -2.19 16.97
C THR A 20 2.73 -1.62 15.57
N ILE A 21 1.58 -0.95 15.43
CA ILE A 21 1.19 -0.22 14.22
C ILE A 21 1.16 1.27 14.59
N ILE A 22 1.91 2.08 13.84
CA ILE A 22 1.91 3.54 14.01
C ILE A 22 1.12 4.14 12.86
N PHE A 23 0.05 4.87 13.19
CA PHE A 23 -0.67 5.70 12.22
C PHE A 23 -0.08 7.11 12.28
N ALA A 24 0.42 7.59 11.15
CA ALA A 24 0.95 8.94 11.02
C ALA A 24 0.17 9.69 9.94
N LEU A 25 -0.15 10.96 10.23
CA LEU A 25 -0.70 11.90 9.26
C LEU A 25 0.31 13.03 9.13
N TRP A 26 0.94 13.12 7.97
CA TRP A 26 2.02 14.07 7.74
C TRP A 26 1.48 15.41 7.25
N ASP A 27 1.96 16.49 7.86
CA ASP A 27 1.77 17.84 7.34
C ASP A 27 2.92 18.24 6.39
N ALA A 28 2.73 19.34 5.67
CA ALA A 28 3.71 19.93 4.75
C ALA A 28 4.18 18.98 3.64
N SER A 29 3.34 17.99 3.25
CA SER A 29 3.63 17.08 2.13
C SER A 29 3.90 17.84 0.84
N LYS A 30 3.09 18.87 0.54
CA LYS A 30 3.23 19.75 -0.64
C LYS A 30 4.50 20.62 -0.66
N TYR A 31 5.22 20.70 0.45
CA TYR A 31 6.47 21.47 0.55
C TYR A 31 7.70 20.55 0.58
N GLY A 32 7.60 19.34 0.03
CA GLY A 32 8.69 18.36 0.01
C GLY A 32 8.66 17.39 1.19
N HIS A 33 7.48 17.00 1.66
CA HIS A 33 7.32 16.00 2.72
C HIS A 33 8.02 16.34 4.06
N ILE A 34 8.14 17.63 4.39
CA ILE A 34 8.90 18.12 5.55
C ILE A 34 8.46 17.42 6.84
N GLY A 35 7.15 17.31 7.10
CA GLY A 35 6.66 16.70 8.34
C GLY A 35 7.11 15.25 8.52
N ALA A 36 7.10 14.45 7.44
CA ALA A 36 7.60 13.07 7.49
C ALA A 36 9.12 13.02 7.63
N TYR A 37 9.83 13.92 6.94
CA TYR A 37 11.29 13.98 6.94
C TYR A 37 11.85 14.31 8.32
N GLU A 38 11.30 15.35 8.98
CA GLU A 38 11.71 15.73 10.34
C GLU A 38 11.42 14.62 11.35
N TRP A 39 10.26 13.95 11.24
CA TRP A 39 9.93 12.84 12.13
C TRP A 39 10.89 11.65 11.95
N VAL A 40 11.25 11.31 10.72
CA VAL A 40 12.23 10.23 10.47
C VAL A 40 13.60 10.60 11.03
N GLN A 41 14.03 11.86 10.89
CA GLN A 41 15.30 12.32 11.47
C GLN A 41 15.29 12.22 13.00
N GLU A 42 14.21 12.63 13.67
CA GLU A 42 14.13 12.58 15.13
C GLU A 42 14.10 11.15 15.68
N TYR A 43 13.47 10.21 14.96
CA TYR A 43 13.30 8.82 15.39
C TYR A 43 14.17 7.80 14.63
N GLU A 44 15.22 8.25 13.95
CA GLU A 44 16.04 7.43 13.05
C GLU A 44 16.54 6.13 13.70
N LYS A 45 17.04 6.22 14.95
CA LYS A 45 17.59 5.07 15.67
C LYS A 45 16.52 4.02 15.97
N GLN A 46 15.35 4.45 16.40
CA GLN A 46 14.22 3.59 16.73
C GLN A 46 13.66 2.92 15.48
N LEU A 47 13.54 3.69 14.39
CA LEU A 47 13.08 3.19 13.09
C LEU A 47 14.05 2.20 12.48
N SER A 48 15.36 2.48 12.56
CA SER A 48 16.39 1.56 12.06
C SER A 48 16.44 0.25 12.85
N ALA A 49 16.18 0.30 14.15
CA ALA A 49 16.21 -0.88 15.01
C ALA A 49 14.93 -1.75 14.93
N GLY A 50 13.76 -1.15 14.64
CA GLY A 50 12.47 -1.84 14.77
C GLY A 50 11.46 -1.62 13.64
N GLY A 51 11.76 -0.75 12.67
CA GLY A 51 10.92 -0.49 11.51
C GLY A 51 10.87 -1.70 10.58
N VAL A 52 9.67 -2.21 10.29
CA VAL A 52 9.48 -3.37 9.41
C VAL A 52 9.08 -2.94 8.00
N ALA A 53 8.12 -2.03 7.89
CA ALA A 53 7.64 -1.51 6.62
C ALA A 53 6.97 -0.14 6.81
N TYR A 54 7.06 0.71 5.80
CA TYR A 54 6.29 1.94 5.68
C TYR A 54 5.27 1.78 4.56
N ILE A 55 3.99 2.00 4.85
CA ILE A 55 2.90 1.92 3.88
C ILE A 55 2.31 3.31 3.73
N ASN A 56 2.42 3.87 2.52
CA ASN A 56 1.91 5.19 2.21
C ASN A 56 0.59 5.11 1.43
N ILE A 57 -0.38 5.95 1.80
CA ILE A 57 -1.63 6.13 1.06
C ILE A 57 -1.88 7.64 0.96
N ASP A 58 -1.30 8.27 -0.06
CA ASP A 58 -1.43 9.72 -0.29
C ASP A 58 -2.71 10.04 -1.08
N SER A 59 -2.83 9.47 -2.30
CA SER A 59 -4.04 9.56 -3.11
C SER A 59 -4.61 8.17 -3.33
N ALA A 60 -5.63 7.82 -2.53
CA ALA A 60 -6.28 6.51 -2.56
C ALA A 60 -7.01 6.23 -3.89
N ILE A 61 -7.46 7.28 -4.59
CA ILE A 61 -8.16 7.17 -5.87
C ILE A 61 -7.55 8.19 -6.83
N ARG A 62 -6.74 7.71 -7.77
CA ARG A 62 -6.21 8.50 -8.90
C ARG A 62 -7.00 8.30 -10.19
N GLY A 63 -7.81 7.25 -10.25
CA GLY A 63 -8.64 6.86 -11.39
C GLY A 63 -9.39 5.56 -11.07
N ASN A 64 -10.17 5.07 -12.03
CA ASN A 64 -10.98 3.86 -11.89
C ASN A 64 -10.54 2.73 -12.85
N TYR A 65 -9.42 2.90 -13.55
CA TYR A 65 -8.98 1.92 -14.54
C TYR A 65 -8.43 0.66 -13.88
N SER A 66 -7.47 0.74 -12.97
CA SER A 66 -6.92 -0.45 -12.31
C SER A 66 -6.33 -0.10 -10.95
N PHE A 67 -6.06 -1.13 -10.15
CA PHE A 67 -5.26 -1.00 -8.95
C PHE A 67 -3.83 -0.61 -9.32
N TYR A 68 -3.20 0.19 -8.46
CA TYR A 68 -1.83 0.67 -8.63
C TYR A 68 -1.11 0.59 -7.30
N ALA A 69 0.09 0.01 -7.32
CA ALA A 69 0.97 -0.05 -6.16
C ALA A 69 2.43 0.04 -6.60
N GLU A 70 3.23 0.67 -5.74
CA GLU A 70 4.68 0.73 -5.86
C GLU A 70 5.27 0.31 -4.53
N SER A 71 6.34 -0.48 -4.56
CA SER A 71 7.01 -0.97 -3.37
C SER A 71 8.38 -1.55 -3.70
N ASN A 72 9.12 -1.85 -2.64
CA ASN A 72 10.26 -2.74 -2.69
C ASN A 72 9.80 -4.18 -3.07
N PRO A 73 10.58 -4.95 -3.86
CA PRO A 73 10.28 -6.35 -4.19
C PRO A 73 9.99 -7.26 -3.00
N LEU A 74 10.54 -6.96 -1.83
CA LEU A 74 10.26 -7.67 -0.58
C LEU A 74 8.77 -7.65 -0.17
N LEU A 75 7.98 -6.71 -0.71
CA LEU A 75 6.56 -6.55 -0.40
C LEU A 75 5.61 -7.06 -1.51
N TYR A 76 6.12 -7.56 -2.63
CA TYR A 76 5.28 -7.97 -3.76
C TYR A 76 4.29 -9.08 -3.37
N ASP A 77 4.79 -10.14 -2.73
CA ASP A 77 3.98 -11.30 -2.35
C ASP A 77 2.83 -10.92 -1.40
N VAL A 78 3.09 -10.08 -0.39
CA VAL A 78 2.04 -9.65 0.54
C VAL A 78 0.98 -8.77 -0.15
N ILE A 79 1.38 -7.96 -1.12
CA ILE A 79 0.46 -7.09 -1.86
C ILE A 79 -0.39 -7.91 -2.83
N TYR A 80 0.20 -8.90 -3.52
CA TYR A 80 -0.57 -9.83 -4.36
C TYR A 80 -1.59 -10.63 -3.54
N LYS A 81 -1.16 -11.20 -2.41
CA LYS A 81 -2.06 -11.94 -1.51
C LYS A 81 -3.20 -11.06 -1.00
N ALA A 82 -2.92 -9.81 -0.62
CA ALA A 82 -3.95 -8.86 -0.23
C ALA A 82 -4.93 -8.57 -1.39
N ALA A 83 -4.42 -8.31 -2.60
CA ALA A 83 -5.26 -8.06 -3.78
C ALA A 83 -6.09 -9.28 -4.22
N MET A 84 -5.61 -10.50 -3.99
CA MET A 84 -6.37 -11.74 -4.24
C MET A 84 -7.51 -11.93 -3.22
N SER A 85 -7.34 -11.44 -1.99
CA SER A 85 -8.32 -11.62 -0.90
C SER A 85 -9.52 -10.68 -0.98
N ILE A 86 -9.52 -9.71 -1.90
CA ILE A 86 -10.54 -8.68 -2.03
C ILE A 86 -11.21 -8.80 -3.40
N ASN A 87 -12.54 -8.87 -3.42
CA ASN A 87 -13.31 -8.85 -4.67
C ASN A 87 -13.31 -7.44 -5.28
N SER A 88 -13.28 -7.37 -6.61
CA SER A 88 -13.44 -6.12 -7.33
C SER A 88 -14.82 -5.52 -7.10
N THR A 89 -14.89 -4.20 -7.01
CA THR A 89 -16.14 -3.43 -6.91
C THR A 89 -16.62 -2.90 -8.26
N GLU A 90 -15.90 -3.21 -9.34
CA GLU A 90 -16.21 -2.73 -10.67
C GLU A 90 -17.43 -3.45 -11.28
N PRO A 91 -18.36 -2.71 -11.92
CA PRO A 91 -19.46 -3.32 -12.65
C PRO A 91 -18.97 -4.35 -13.67
N GLY A 92 -19.55 -5.56 -13.64
CA GLY A 92 -19.19 -6.66 -14.54
C GLY A 92 -17.98 -7.49 -14.12
N HIS A 93 -17.22 -7.07 -13.08
CA HIS A 93 -16.05 -7.80 -12.57
C HIS A 93 -16.17 -8.17 -11.09
N THR A 94 -17.38 -8.08 -10.50
CA THR A 94 -17.59 -8.33 -9.06
C THR A 94 -17.29 -9.76 -8.60
N ASN A 95 -17.24 -10.70 -9.54
CA ASN A 95 -16.88 -12.10 -9.29
C ASN A 95 -15.37 -12.36 -9.40
N GLN A 96 -14.58 -11.34 -9.68
CA GLN A 96 -13.12 -11.43 -9.80
C GLN A 96 -12.45 -10.71 -8.63
N SER A 97 -11.27 -11.16 -8.25
CA SER A 97 -10.43 -10.45 -7.28
C SER A 97 -9.83 -9.18 -7.89
N VAL A 98 -9.43 -8.23 -7.04
CA VAL A 98 -8.68 -7.04 -7.46
C VAL A 98 -7.42 -7.45 -8.22
N TYR A 99 -6.75 -8.53 -7.79
CA TYR A 99 -5.59 -9.10 -8.47
C TYR A 99 -5.88 -9.54 -9.91
N GLU A 100 -6.99 -10.25 -10.14
CA GLU A 100 -7.35 -10.74 -11.48
C GLU A 100 -7.65 -9.60 -12.44
N VAL A 101 -8.41 -8.60 -11.99
CA VAL A 101 -8.70 -7.40 -12.79
C VAL A 101 -7.42 -6.61 -13.09
N TRP A 102 -6.54 -6.50 -12.09
CA TRP A 102 -5.24 -5.85 -12.24
C TRP A 102 -4.34 -6.56 -13.25
N LYS A 103 -4.26 -7.90 -13.17
CA LYS A 103 -3.51 -8.73 -14.11
C LYS A 103 -4.04 -8.59 -15.54
N GLN A 104 -5.36 -8.60 -15.74
CA GLN A 104 -5.97 -8.47 -17.07
C GLN A 104 -5.65 -7.14 -17.74
N ARG A 105 -5.62 -6.05 -16.96
CA ARG A 105 -5.35 -4.69 -17.50
C ARG A 105 -3.88 -4.41 -17.73
N THR A 106 -3.00 -4.97 -16.88
CA THR A 106 -1.55 -4.84 -17.04
C THR A 106 -0.97 -5.78 -18.11
N ALA A 107 -1.54 -6.97 -18.31
CA ALA A 107 -1.13 -7.87 -19.40
C ALA A 107 -1.38 -7.28 -20.80
N ARG A 108 -2.23 -6.25 -20.90
CA ARG A 108 -2.56 -5.57 -22.16
C ARG A 108 -1.51 -4.52 -22.58
N SER A 109 -0.54 -4.20 -21.72
CA SER A 109 0.61 -3.34 -22.02
C SER A 109 1.85 -4.19 -22.34
N SER A 110 2.17 -4.35 -23.62
CA SER A 110 3.44 -4.77 -24.29
C SER A 110 4.33 -5.91 -23.75
N PHE A 111 4.18 -6.38 -22.51
CA PHE A 111 5.04 -7.36 -21.85
C PHE A 111 4.16 -8.41 -21.19
N SER A 112 4.11 -9.60 -21.78
CA SER A 112 3.37 -10.73 -21.21
C SER A 112 4.11 -11.27 -19.98
N THR A 113 3.72 -10.82 -18.80
CA THR A 113 4.21 -11.32 -17.51
C THR A 113 3.18 -12.26 -16.87
N THR A 114 3.66 -13.24 -16.10
CA THR A 114 2.83 -14.17 -15.32
C THR A 114 2.11 -13.48 -14.15
N GLU A 115 2.58 -12.30 -13.75
CA GLU A 115 2.08 -11.46 -12.67
C GLU A 115 1.72 -10.06 -13.20
N PRO A 116 0.85 -9.31 -12.50
CA PRO A 116 0.58 -7.91 -12.85
C PRO A 116 1.88 -7.10 -12.87
N TRP A 117 1.98 -6.14 -13.80
CA TRP A 117 3.09 -5.19 -13.78
C TRP A 117 3.09 -4.40 -12.47
N TYR A 118 4.23 -4.39 -11.80
CA TYR A 118 4.42 -3.81 -10.49
C TYR A 118 5.59 -2.83 -10.52
N ASN A 119 5.38 -1.58 -10.09
CA ASN A 119 6.43 -0.58 -10.08
C ASN A 119 7.41 -0.80 -8.93
N ASN A 120 8.69 -0.92 -9.26
CA ASN A 120 9.76 -1.05 -8.28
C ASN A 120 10.21 0.32 -7.79
N CYS A 121 10.03 0.59 -6.49
CA CYS A 121 10.48 1.85 -5.88
C CYS A 121 12.01 1.99 -5.80
N LEU A 122 12.78 0.91 -6.03
CA LEU A 122 14.25 0.97 -6.05
C LEU A 122 14.81 1.54 -7.36
N THR A 123 14.00 1.59 -8.41
CA THR A 123 14.43 2.05 -9.74
C THR A 123 13.69 3.32 -10.19
N SER A 124 12.79 3.85 -9.38
CA SER A 124 11.96 5.03 -9.69
C SER A 124 12.67 6.37 -9.44
N SER A 125 14.00 6.37 -9.42
CA SER A 125 14.84 7.56 -9.21
C SER A 125 15.56 8.02 -10.48
N GLU A 126 14.89 7.92 -11.63
CA GLU A 126 15.29 8.55 -12.90
C GLU A 126 14.19 9.46 -13.42
#